data_AF-A0A7V1ZFH0-F1
#
_entry.id   AF-A0A7V1ZFH0-F1
#
_cell.length_a   1.000
_cell.length_b   1.000
_cell.length_c   1.000
_cell.angle_alpha   90.00
_cell.angle_beta   90.00
_cell.angle_gamma   90.00
#
_symmetry.space_group_name_H-M   'P 1'
#
loop_
_entity.id
_entity.type
_entity.pdbx_description
1 polymer ?
#
loop_
_entity_poly.entity_id
_entity_poly.type
_entity_poly.pdbx_seq_one_letter_code
_entity_poly.pdbx_strand_id
1 'polypeptide(L)'
;MKNKKQKKEYVNNEMLLREIRRSKERGELTPEALNLIIKIVDRLTNNKMIYLDQMDKDDCYSEAIYQVLKNWDKFDETKSDNAFSFFTQVIKNGLAIGWNSIHKLNRKQIIRIDYLKEKD
;
A
#
# COMPACT_ATOMS: atom_id res chain seq x y z
N MET A 1 -20.84 -21.17 27.26
CA MET A 1 -20.51 -20.69 25.90
C MET A 1 -19.36 -19.69 26.03
N LYS A 2 -18.17 -19.96 25.47
CA LYS A 2 -17.02 -19.04 25.58
C LYS A 2 -17.24 -17.86 24.63
N ASN A 3 -17.46 -16.66 25.17
CA ASN A 3 -17.43 -15.42 24.39
C ASN A 3 -16.04 -15.27 23.76
N LYS A 4 -15.89 -15.58 22.47
CA LYS A 4 -14.70 -15.23 21.68
C LYS A 4 -14.64 -13.70 21.69
N LYS A 5 -13.70 -13.15 22.48
CA LYS A 5 -13.37 -11.72 22.50
C LYS A 5 -13.11 -11.29 21.05
N GLN A 6 -14.05 -10.56 20.44
CA GLN A 6 -13.90 -10.11 19.06
C GLN A 6 -12.60 -9.31 18.98
N LYS A 7 -11.67 -9.76 18.14
CA LYS A 7 -10.42 -9.05 17.88
C LYS A 7 -10.83 -7.76 17.16
N LYS A 8 -10.82 -6.62 17.86
CA LYS A 8 -11.10 -5.31 17.25
C LYS A 8 -10.17 -5.13 16.06
N GLU A 9 -10.75 -5.14 14.87
CA GLU A 9 -10.04 -4.82 13.65
C GLU A 9 -9.64 -3.34 13.73
N TYR A 10 -8.36 -3.05 13.54
CA TYR A 10 -7.81 -1.70 13.62
C TYR A 10 -8.33 -0.76 12.51
N VAL A 11 -8.80 -1.36 11.41
CA VAL A 11 -9.50 -0.72 10.30
C VAL A 11 -10.65 -1.66 9.93
N ASN A 12 -11.88 -1.14 9.90
CA ASN A 12 -13.05 -1.89 9.46
C ASN A 12 -13.13 -1.80 7.92
N ASN A 13 -13.07 -2.93 7.24
CA ASN A 13 -13.13 -3.00 5.77
C ASN A 13 -14.43 -2.42 5.20
N GLU A 14 -15.58 -2.66 5.84
CA GLU A 14 -16.88 -2.14 5.37
C GLU A 14 -16.90 -0.61 5.39
N MET A 15 -16.34 -0.02 6.44
CA MET A 15 -16.21 1.43 6.56
C MET A 15 -15.29 1.99 5.49
N LEU A 16 -14.13 1.38 5.28
CA LEU A 16 -13.20 1.78 4.22
C LEU A 16 -13.86 1.70 2.85
N LEU A 17 -14.52 0.59 2.53
CA LEU A 17 -15.23 0.41 1.26
C LEU A 17 -16.28 1.50 1.04
N ARG A 18 -17.08 1.81 2.07
CA ARG A 18 -18.09 2.86 2.01
C ARG A 18 -17.49 4.23 1.73
N GLU A 19 -16.42 4.61 2.41
CA GLU A 19 -15.78 5.91 2.19
C GLU A 19 -15.06 6.00 0.84
N ILE A 20 -14.56 4.87 0.30
CA ILE A 20 -13.99 4.84 -1.06
C ILE A 20 -15.08 5.02 -2.12
N ARG A 21 -16.26 4.40 -1.96
CA ARG A 21 -17.40 4.65 -2.86
C ARG A 21 -17.78 6.13 -2.87
N ARG A 22 -17.90 6.74 -1.69
CA ARG A 22 -18.14 8.19 -1.56
C ARG A 22 -17.05 9.03 -2.20
N SER A 23 -15.80 8.61 -2.07
CA SER A 23 -14.66 9.31 -2.68
C SER A 23 -14.77 9.30 -4.21
N LYS A 24 -15.14 8.15 -4.78
CA LYS A 24 -15.36 8.02 -6.23
C LYS A 24 -16.53 8.85 -6.73
N GLU A 25 -17.64 8.87 -6.00
CA GLU A 25 -18.81 9.70 -6.32
C GLU A 25 -18.45 11.20 -6.37
N ARG A 26 -17.52 11.65 -5.51
CA ARG A 26 -17.05 13.04 -5.46
C ARG A 26 -15.92 13.35 -6.44
N GLY A 27 -15.25 12.33 -6.96
CA GLY A 27 -14.01 12.49 -7.74
C GLY A 27 -12.78 12.85 -6.89
N GLU A 28 -12.88 12.78 -5.55
CA GLU A 28 -11.80 13.10 -4.62
C GLU A 28 -11.84 12.21 -3.37
N LEU A 29 -10.66 11.93 -2.80
CA LEU A 29 -10.53 11.15 -1.57
C LEU A 29 -11.15 11.88 -0.38
N THR A 30 -12.11 11.25 0.31
CA THR A 30 -12.66 11.84 1.54
C THR A 30 -11.61 11.86 2.66
N PRO A 31 -11.66 12.86 3.57
CA PRO A 31 -10.78 12.89 4.74
C PRO A 31 -10.85 11.61 5.57
N GLU A 32 -12.05 11.02 5.71
CA GLU A 32 -12.26 9.76 6.42
C GLU A 32 -11.59 8.57 5.72
N ALA A 33 -11.70 8.47 4.39
CA ALA A 33 -11.01 7.42 3.63
C ALA A 33 -9.49 7.56 3.78
N LEU A 34 -8.95 8.78 3.67
CA LEU A 34 -7.53 9.04 3.86
C LEU A 34 -7.07 8.66 5.27
N ASN A 35 -7.82 9.05 6.31
CA ASN A 35 -7.52 8.70 7.69
C ASN A 35 -7.50 7.17 7.92
N LEU A 36 -8.40 6.43 7.29
CA LEU A 36 -8.42 4.97 7.37
C LEU A 36 -7.20 4.36 6.68
N ILE A 37 -6.82 4.88 5.51
CA ILE A 37 -5.65 4.39 4.77
C ILE A 37 -4.34 4.72 5.51
N ILE A 38 -4.21 5.92 6.07
CA ILE A 38 -3.06 6.31 6.90
C ILE A 38 -2.85 5.31 8.04
N LYS A 39 -3.91 4.88 8.73
CA LYS A 39 -3.80 3.84 9.77
C LYS A 39 -3.24 2.51 9.26
N ILE A 40 -3.53 2.15 7.99
CA ILE A 40 -2.97 0.96 7.34
C ILE A 40 -1.47 1.17 7.10
N VAL A 41 -1.09 2.33 6.55
CA VAL A 41 0.32 2.69 6.31
C VAL A 41 1.11 2.70 7.61
N ASP A 42 0.59 3.36 8.66
CA ASP A 42 1.20 3.42 9.98
C ASP A 42 1.45 2.03 10.54
N ARG A 43 0.45 1.14 10.46
CA ARG A 43 0.59 -0.22 10.98
C ARG A 43 1.62 -1.03 10.20
N LEU A 44 1.63 -0.93 8.87
CA LEU A 44 2.57 -1.67 8.04
C LEU A 44 4.00 -1.17 8.26
N THR A 45 4.18 0.15 8.27
CA THR A 45 5.49 0.79 8.48
C THR A 45 6.03 0.49 9.87
N ASN A 46 5.23 0.63 10.93
CA ASN A 46 5.73 0.49 12.30
C ASN A 46 5.84 -0.96 12.79
N ASN A 47 5.03 -1.89 12.26
CA ASN A 47 4.95 -3.25 12.83
C ASN A 47 5.37 -4.36 11.86
N LYS A 48 5.51 -4.08 10.56
CA LYS A 48 5.80 -5.11 9.54
C LYS A 48 7.11 -4.91 8.80
N MET A 49 7.70 -3.72 8.87
CA MET A 49 8.96 -3.40 8.23
C MET A 49 10.03 -3.12 9.28
N ILE A 50 11.29 -3.35 8.91
CA ILE A 50 12.47 -3.02 9.72
C ILE A 50 13.29 -2.06 8.88
N TYR A 51 13.66 -0.92 9.45
CA TYR A 51 14.43 0.14 8.79
C TYR A 51 15.78 0.31 9.49
N LEU A 52 16.80 0.74 8.75
CA LEU A 52 18.13 0.99 9.30
C LEU A 52 18.15 2.29 10.10
N ASP A 53 17.48 3.32 9.59
CA ASP A 53 17.30 4.59 10.26
C ASP A 53 15.89 5.17 10.05
N GLN A 54 15.63 6.29 10.73
CA GLN A 54 14.33 6.96 10.70
C GLN A 54 14.07 7.68 9.37
N MET A 55 15.10 8.15 8.67
CA MET A 55 14.95 8.83 7.39
C MET A 55 14.51 7.85 6.31
N ASP A 56 15.09 6.65 6.28
CA ASP A 56 14.67 5.56 5.39
C ASP A 56 13.18 5.22 5.58
N LYS A 57 12.75 5.20 6.84
CA LYS A 57 11.36 4.94 7.22
C LYS A 57 10.43 6.04 6.72
N ASP A 58 10.80 7.30 6.89
CA ASP A 58 9.99 8.46 6.49
C ASP A 58 9.87 8.57 4.95
N ASP A 59 10.93 8.24 4.23
CA ASP A 59 10.93 8.17 2.76
C ASP A 59 10.02 7.04 2.26
N CYS A 60 10.13 5.84 2.85
CA CYS A 60 9.25 4.73 2.51
C CYS A 60 7.78 5.03 2.82
N TYR A 61 7.52 5.66 3.97
CA TYR A 61 6.18 6.08 4.37
C TYR A 61 5.58 7.06 3.36
N SER A 62 6.34 8.08 2.97
CA SER A 62 5.91 9.10 2.01
C SER A 62 5.63 8.50 0.63
N GLU A 63 6.48 7.59 0.16
CA GLU A 63 6.27 6.87 -1.09
C GLU A 63 5.00 5.99 -1.04
N ALA A 64 4.74 5.33 0.08
CA ALA A 64 3.52 4.55 0.26
C ALA A 64 2.25 5.41 0.19
N ILE A 65 2.26 6.59 0.83
CA ILE A 65 1.16 7.55 0.73
C ILE A 65 1.00 8.04 -0.71
N TYR A 66 2.09 8.37 -1.40
CA TYR A 66 2.05 8.77 -2.81
C TYR A 66 1.43 7.68 -3.71
N GLN A 67 1.82 6.41 -3.54
CA GLN A 67 1.23 5.31 -4.31
C GLN A 67 -0.26 5.13 -4.04
N VAL A 68 -0.71 5.35 -2.81
CA VAL A 68 -2.15 5.38 -2.49
C VAL A 68 -2.84 6.52 -3.25
N LEU A 69 -2.35 7.75 -3.12
CA LEU A 69 -2.95 8.92 -3.75
C LEU A 69 -2.97 8.84 -5.29
N LYS A 70 -2.02 8.11 -5.88
CA LYS A 70 -1.95 7.87 -7.32
C LYS A 70 -2.91 6.79 -7.83
N ASN A 71 -3.34 5.85 -6.96
CA ASN A 71 -4.04 4.64 -7.38
C ASN A 71 -5.35 4.37 -6.62
N TRP A 72 -5.82 5.28 -5.78
CA TRP A 72 -6.99 5.06 -4.93
C TRP A 72 -8.28 4.82 -5.73
N ASP A 73 -8.41 5.50 -6.86
CA ASP A 73 -9.53 5.45 -7.79
C ASP A 73 -9.57 4.14 -8.59
N LYS A 74 -8.44 3.43 -8.69
CA LYS A 74 -8.30 2.17 -9.43
C LYS A 74 -8.88 0.95 -8.73
N PHE A 75 -9.26 1.05 -7.46
CA PHE A 75 -10.00 -0.01 -6.78
C PHE A 75 -11.29 -0.28 -7.56
N ASP A 76 -11.70 -1.54 -7.75
CA ASP A 76 -12.90 -1.87 -8.53
C ASP A 76 -13.87 -2.67 -7.65
N GLU A 77 -14.89 -1.99 -7.13
CA GLU A 77 -15.89 -2.62 -6.24
C GLU A 77 -16.75 -3.68 -6.93
N THR A 78 -16.76 -3.77 -8.27
CA THR A 78 -17.49 -4.83 -8.99
C THR A 78 -16.77 -6.18 -8.92
N LYS A 79 -15.46 -6.15 -8.65
CA LYS A 79 -14.59 -7.34 -8.59
C LYS A 79 -14.30 -7.80 -7.17
N SER A 80 -14.36 -6.91 -6.19
CA SER A 80 -14.10 -7.24 -4.80
C SER A 80 -14.71 -6.26 -3.82
N ASP A 81 -15.26 -6.77 -2.73
CA ASP A 81 -15.68 -5.97 -1.57
C ASP A 81 -14.53 -5.74 -0.56
N ASN A 82 -13.34 -6.28 -0.82
CA ASN A 82 -12.20 -6.17 0.09
C ASN A 82 -11.26 -5.03 -0.29
N ALA A 83 -11.71 -3.80 -0.02
CA ALA A 83 -10.90 -2.60 -0.20
C ALA A 83 -9.60 -2.68 0.62
N PHE A 84 -9.66 -3.20 1.85
CA PHE A 84 -8.50 -3.31 2.73
C PHE A 84 -7.35 -4.09 2.09
N SER A 85 -7.64 -5.22 1.43
CA SER A 85 -6.65 -6.03 0.73
C SER A 85 -6.00 -5.27 -0.42
N PHE A 86 -6.80 -4.59 -1.25
CA PHE A 86 -6.32 -3.78 -2.35
C PHE A 86 -5.36 -2.68 -1.86
N PHE A 87 -5.78 -1.87 -0.89
CA PHE A 87 -4.95 -0.79 -0.36
C PHE A 87 -3.71 -1.33 0.34
N THR A 88 -3.80 -2.46 1.05
CA THR A 88 -2.63 -3.12 1.63
C THR A 88 -1.60 -3.51 0.56
N GLN A 89 -2.04 -3.98 -0.61
CA GLN A 89 -1.17 -4.32 -1.73
C GLN A 89 -0.49 -3.07 -2.30
N VAL A 90 -1.25 -1.99 -2.54
CA VAL A 90 -0.72 -0.71 -3.04
C VAL A 90 0.32 -0.14 -2.08
N ILE A 91 0.03 -0.15 -0.77
CA ILE A 91 0.92 0.35 0.28
C ILE A 91 2.21 -0.47 0.33
N LYS A 92 2.13 -1.80 0.33
CA LYS A 92 3.32 -2.67 0.32
C LYS A 92 4.20 -2.41 -0.90
N ASN A 93 3.58 -2.21 -2.07
CA ASN A 93 4.32 -1.86 -3.28
C ASN A 93 5.03 -0.51 -3.13
N GLY A 94 4.36 0.50 -2.57
CA GLY A 94 4.98 1.81 -2.29
C GLY A 94 6.13 1.73 -1.30
N LEU A 95 5.97 1.01 -0.18
CA LEU A 95 7.06 0.78 0.78
C LEU A 95 8.28 0.11 0.11
N ALA A 96 8.04 -0.89 -0.74
CA ALA A 96 9.11 -1.56 -1.48
C ALA A 96 9.77 -0.64 -2.53
N ILE A 97 9.01 0.23 -3.20
CA ILE A 97 9.56 1.21 -4.14
C ILE A 97 10.45 2.20 -3.38
N GLY A 98 10.00 2.73 -2.25
CA GLY A 98 10.77 3.65 -1.41
C GLY A 98 12.09 3.01 -0.98
N TRP A 99 12.03 1.81 -0.39
CA TRP A 99 13.21 1.07 0.03
C TRP A 99 14.20 0.82 -1.12
N ASN A 100 13.71 0.38 -2.27
CA ASN A 100 14.57 0.10 -3.43
C ASN A 100 15.17 1.37 -4.05
N SER A 101 14.48 2.51 -3.93
CA SER A 101 14.97 3.81 -4.40
C SER A 101 16.16 4.28 -3.56
N ILE A 102 16.04 4.16 -2.23
CA ILE A 102 17.06 4.56 -1.26
C ILE A 102 18.26 3.64 -1.32
N HIS A 103 18.03 2.32 -1.24
CA HIS A 103 19.11 1.34 -1.14
C HIS A 103 19.67 0.89 -2.49
N LYS A 104 19.24 1.51 -3.61
CA LYS A 104 19.57 1.17 -5.01
C LYS A 104 20.19 -0.22 -5.10
N LEU A 105 19.37 -1.27 -4.89
CA LEU A 105 19.84 -2.61 -5.19
C LEU A 105 20.32 -2.55 -6.64
N ASN A 106 21.63 -2.71 -6.83
CA ASN A 106 22.28 -2.63 -8.13
C ASN A 106 21.64 -3.69 -9.03
N ARG A 107 20.53 -3.34 -9.71
CA ARG A 107 19.90 -4.15 -10.76
C ARG A 107 20.80 -4.31 -11.99
N LYS A 108 22.08 -3.93 -11.89
CA LYS A 108 23.14 -4.22 -12.87
C LYS A 108 23.40 -5.73 -13.07
N GLN A 109 22.75 -6.63 -12.34
CA GLN A 109 22.98 -8.08 -12.46
C GLN A 109 21.85 -8.90 -13.09
N ILE A 110 20.71 -8.30 -13.48
CA ILE A 110 19.69 -9.02 -14.25
C ILE A 110 19.81 -8.60 -15.72
N ILE A 111 20.75 -9.23 -16.43
CA ILE A 111 20.71 -9.27 -17.90
C ILE A 111 19.56 -10.21 -18.27
N ARG A 112 18.55 -9.72 -18.99
CA ARG A 112 17.56 -10.61 -19.60
C ARG A 112 18.28 -11.49 -20.61
N ILE A 113 18.11 -12.81 -20.54
CA ILE A 113 18.66 -13.79 -21.49
C ILE A 113 18.41 -13.39 -22.95
N ASP A 114 17.30 -12.69 -23.21
CA ASP A 114 16.89 -12.20 -24.52
C ASP A 114 17.94 -11.26 -25.17
N TYR A 115 18.72 -10.53 -24.37
CA TYR A 115 19.79 -9.63 -24.86
C TYR A 115 21.10 -10.37 -25.23
N LEU A 116 21.19 -11.68 -25.00
CA LEU A 116 22.38 -12.48 -25.33
C LEU A 116 22.21 -13.28 -26.63
N LYS A 117 21.04 -13.20 -27.30
CA LYS A 117 20.72 -14.02 -28.48
C LYS A 117 20.84 -13.30 -29.83
N GLU A 118 21.30 -12.05 -29.86
CA GLU A 118 21.46 -11.28 -31.11
C GLU A 118 22.92 -11.12 -31.55
N LYS A 119 23.84 -11.97 -31.05
CA LYS A 119 25.26 -11.84 -31.40
C LYS A 119 25.97 -13.14 -31.76
N ASP A 120 25.25 -14.07 -32.38
CA ASP A 120 25.82 -15.20 -33.13
C ASP A 120 25.10 -15.36 -34.48
#